data_AF-A1U425-F1
#
_entry.id   AF-A1U425-F1
#
_cell.length_a   1.000
_cell.length_b   1.000
_cell.length_c   1.000
_cell.angle_alpha   90.00
_cell.angle_beta   90.00
_cell.angle_gamma   90.00
#
_symmetry.space_group_name_H-M   'P 1'
#
loop_
_entity.id
_entity.type
_entity.pdbx_description
1 polymer ?
#
loop_
_entity_poly.entity_id
_entity_poly.type
_entity_poly.pdbx_seq_one_letter_code
_entity_poly.pdbx_strand_id
1 'polypeptide(L)' 'MQTKSKSGRAFTLPSSDEESGINEGIAQDADTRELTDEEFRRLRPVGRPKAEVTKERITIRLSPEVVE' A
#
# COMPACT_ATOMS: atom_id res chain seq x y z
N MET A 1 -11.86 14.06 9.53
CA MET A 1 -12.94 13.02 9.58
C MET A 1 -12.40 11.76 10.27
N GLN A 2 -13.17 11.08 11.13
CA GLN A 2 -12.71 9.81 11.74
C GLN A 2 -12.87 8.65 10.76
N THR A 3 -11.82 7.85 10.59
CA THR A 3 -11.81 6.63 9.76
C THR A 3 -11.22 5.45 10.54
N LYS A 4 -11.36 4.23 10.02
CA LYS A 4 -10.83 3.00 10.64
C LYS A 4 -9.83 2.32 9.71
N SER A 5 -8.74 1.82 10.28
CA SER A 5 -7.77 0.97 9.59
C SER A 5 -8.33 -0.44 9.33
N LYS A 6 -7.66 -1.23 8.48
CA LYS A 6 -8.02 -2.65 8.24
C LYS A 6 -8.01 -3.52 9.49
N SER A 7 -7.25 -3.15 10.53
CA SER A 7 -7.24 -3.83 11.83
C SER A 7 -8.29 -3.30 12.82
N GLY A 8 -9.15 -2.37 12.40
CA GLY A 8 -10.23 -1.80 13.21
C GLY A 8 -9.84 -0.61 14.08
N ARG A 9 -8.55 -0.23 14.15
CA ARG A 9 -8.09 0.97 14.88
C ARG A 9 -8.68 2.23 14.26
N ALA A 10 -9.36 3.05 15.07
CA ALA A 10 -9.91 4.34 14.65
C ALA A 10 -8.83 5.45 14.73
N PHE A 11 -8.84 6.37 13.76
CA PHE A 11 -7.97 7.53 13.73
C PHE A 11 -8.62 8.71 12.99
N THR A 12 -8.18 9.93 13.30
CA THR A 12 -8.67 11.15 12.68
C THR A 12 -7.79 11.50 11.49
N LEU A 13 -8.41 11.67 10.31
CA LEU A 13 -7.76 12.26 9.14
C LEU A 13 -7.71 13.79 9.28
N PRO A 14 -6.60 14.42 8.86
CA PRO A 14 -6.49 15.88 8.75
C PRO A 14 -7.65 16.47 7.93
N SER A 15 -8.01 17.71 8.26
CA SER A 15 -8.82 18.56 7.39
C SER A 15 -8.02 19.02 6.18
N SER A 16 -8.69 19.62 5.18
CA SER A 16 -8.02 20.14 3.99
C SER A 16 -7.00 21.23 4.32
N ASP A 17 -7.30 22.09 5.30
CA ASP A 17 -6.42 23.18 5.72
C ASP A 17 -5.20 22.63 6.46
N GLU A 18 -5.40 21.64 7.34
CA GLU A 18 -4.30 20.94 8.02
C GLU A 18 -3.41 20.19 7.02
N GLU A 19 -4.00 19.51 6.03
CA GLU A 19 -3.25 18.82 4.96
C GLU A 19 -2.39 19.81 4.16
N SER A 20 -2.94 20.98 3.82
CA SER A 20 -2.19 22.04 3.14
C SER A 20 -1.01 22.53 3.98
N GLY A 21 -1.24 22.81 5.27
CA GLY A 21 -0.18 23.25 6.18
C GLY A 21 0.92 22.21 6.38
N ILE A 22 0.56 20.93 6.42
CA ILE A 22 1.53 19.83 6.47
C ILE A 22 2.39 19.81 5.20
N ASN A 23 1.77 19.90 4.02
CA ASN A 23 2.49 19.91 2.74
C ASN A 23 3.42 21.12 2.60
N GLU A 24 2.97 22.31 3.03
CA GLU A 24 3.82 23.51 3.06
C GLU A 24 5.01 23.35 3.99
N GLY A 25 4.79 22.77 5.19
CA GLY A 25 5.86 22.50 6.14
C GLY A 25 6.92 21.55 5.59
N ILE A 26 6.50 20.46 4.93
CA ILE A 26 7.39 19.51 4.27
C ILE A 26 8.20 20.22 3.17
N ALA A 27 7.57 21.06 2.35
CA ALA A 27 8.23 21.78 1.27
C ALA A 27 9.24 22.84 1.73
N GLN A 28 9.07 23.40 2.93
CA GLN A 28 9.98 24.39 3.53
C GLN A 28 11.18 23.75 4.23
N ASP A 29 11.11 22.45 4.53
CA ASP A 29 12.16 21.75 5.23
C ASP A 29 13.30 21.35 4.27
N ALA A 30 14.46 21.99 4.45
CA ALA A 30 15.62 21.82 3.59
C ALA A 30 16.29 20.43 3.69
N ASP A 31 16.07 19.69 4.79
CA ASP A 31 16.59 18.33 4.95
C ASP A 31 15.60 17.25 4.50
N THR A 32 14.33 17.62 4.32
CA THR A 32 13.28 16.72 3.85
C THR A 32 13.28 16.61 2.33
N ARG A 33 13.80 15.49 1.82
CA ARG A 33 13.75 15.16 0.38
C ARG A 33 12.53 14.32 0.04
N GLU A 34 11.62 14.92 -0.72
CA GLU A 34 10.50 14.21 -1.33
C GLU A 34 10.90 13.49 -2.63
N LEU A 35 10.28 12.32 -2.85
CA LEU A 35 10.44 11.56 -4.08
C LEU A 35 9.44 12.05 -5.12
N THR A 36 9.93 12.29 -6.32
CA THR A 36 9.05 12.57 -7.47
C THR A 36 8.30 11.31 -7.91
N ASP A 37 7.20 11.47 -8.63
CA ASP A 37 6.45 10.36 -9.23
C ASP A 37 7.31 9.49 -10.16
N GLU A 38 8.30 10.08 -10.82
CA GLU A 38 9.27 9.36 -11.66
C GLU A 38 10.21 8.48 -10.83
N GLU A 39 10.71 9.00 -9.72
CA GLU A 39 11.59 8.27 -8.82
C GLU A 39 10.84 7.17 -8.09
N PHE A 40 9.61 7.46 -7.64
CA PHE A 40 8.73 6.50 -6.98
C PHE A 40 8.44 5.28 -7.87
N ARG A 41 8.21 5.50 -9.18
CA ARG A 41 8.01 4.42 -10.15
C ARG A 41 9.22 3.52 -10.36
N ARG A 42 10.44 4.01 -10.09
CA ARG A 42 11.67 3.22 -10.20
C ARG A 42 11.95 2.39 -8.95
N LEU A 43 11.24 2.64 -7.84
CA LEU A 43 11.39 1.85 -6.62
C LEU A 43 10.91 0.42 -6.87
N ARG A 44 11.68 -0.56 -6.38
CA ARG A 44 11.25 -1.95 -6.41
C ARG A 44 10.16 -2.16 -5.36
N PRO A 45 9.07 -2.89 -5.68
CA PRO A 45 8.06 -3.24 -4.70
C PRO A 45 8.68 -4.03 -3.54
N VAL A 46 8.27 -3.72 -2.32
CA VAL A 46 8.68 -4.47 -1.13
C VAL A 46 7.92 -5.79 -1.11
N GLY A 47 8.64 -6.93 -1.13
CA GLY A 47 8.05 -8.26 -1.06
C GLY A 47 8.45 -9.15 -2.25
N ARG A 48 7.70 -10.24 -2.44
CA ARG A 48 7.94 -11.16 -3.57
C ARG A 48 7.67 -10.43 -4.89
N PRO A 49 8.53 -10.56 -5.90
CA PRO A 49 8.24 -10.10 -7.25
C PRO A 49 6.87 -10.64 -7.71
N LYS A 50 6.10 -9.80 -8.38
CA LYS A 50 4.84 -10.24 -8.96
C LYS A 50 5.14 -11.36 -9.95
N ALA A 51 4.50 -12.52 -9.79
CA ALA A 51 4.64 -13.59 -10.75
C ALA A 51 4.14 -13.11 -12.12
N GLU A 52 4.93 -13.32 -13.17
CA GLU A 52 4.53 -12.98 -14.54
C GLU A 52 3.26 -13.75 -14.95
N VAL A 53 3.17 -15.00 -14.50
CA VAL A 53 2.01 -15.87 -14.72
C VAL A 53 1.39 -16.22 -13.38
N THR A 54 0.13 -15.85 -13.21
CA THR A 54 -0.69 -16.32 -12.08
C THR A 54 -1.15 -17.74 -12.36
N LYS A 55 -1.16 -18.58 -11.32
CA LYS A 55 -1.69 -19.95 -11.44
C LYS A 55 -3.16 -19.90 -11.87
N GLU A 56 -3.48 -20.60 -12.96
CA GLU A 56 -4.86 -20.76 -13.40
C GLU A 56 -5.65 -21.59 -12.38
N ARG A 57 -6.89 -21.18 -12.12
CA ARG A 57 -7.80 -21.98 -11.29
C ARG A 57 -8.31 -23.14 -12.13
N ILE A 58 -8.05 -24.35 -11.65
CA ILE A 58 -8.52 -25.59 -12.28
C ILE A 58 -9.35 -26.39 -11.28
N THR A 59 -10.31 -27.15 -11.78
CA THR A 59 -11.09 -28.13 -11.01
C THR A 59 -10.53 -29.52 -11.26
N ILE A 60 -10.08 -30.20 -10.22
CA ILE A 60 -9.56 -31.57 -10.30
C ILE A 60 -10.29 -32.47 -9.30
N ARG A 61 -10.41 -33.75 -9.61
CA ARG A 61 -10.88 -34.77 -8.66
C ARG A 61 -9.68 -35.32 -7.91
N LEU A 62 -9.74 -35.30 -6.59
CA LEU A 62 -8.71 -35.83 -5.70
C LEU A 62 -9.21 -37.13 -5.07
N SER A 63 -8.29 -38.01 -4.70
CA SER A 63 -8.61 -39.23 -3.94
C SER A 63 -8.94 -38.88 -2.48
N PRO A 64 -9.70 -39.73 -1.76
CA PRO A 64 -10.10 -39.46 -0.37
C PRO A 64 -8.93 -39.14 0.55
N GLU A 65 -7.82 -39.87 0.44
CA GLU A 65 -6.63 -39.68 1.28
C GLU A 65 -5.89 -38.34 1.10
N VAL A 66 -6.21 -37.58 0.04
CA VAL A 66 -5.63 -36.24 -0.20
C VAL A 66 -6.53 -35.12 0.36
N VAL A 67 -7.82 -35.41 0.60
CA VAL A 67 -8.81 -34.43 1.08
C VAL A 67 -9.01 -34.53 2.60
N GLU A 68 -8.76 -35.68 3.21
CA GLU A 68 -8.85 -35.93 4.67
C GLU A 68 -7.68 -35.35 5.48
#